data_AF-A0A447UFV8-F1
#
_entry.id   AF-A0A447UFV8-F1
#
_cell.length_a   1.000
_cell.length_b   1.000
_cell.length_c   1.000
_cell.angle_alpha   90.00
_cell.angle_beta   90.00
_cell.angle_gamma   90.00
#
_symmetry.space_group_name_H-M   'P 1'
#
loop_
_entity.id
_entity.type
_entity.pdbx_description
1 polymer ?
#
loop_
_entity_poly.entity_id
_entity_poly.type
_entity_poly.pdbx_seq_one_letter_code
_entity_poly.pdbx_strand_id
1 'polypeptide(L)' 'MVLRLDQSGRPYNEGEQVVIGGNERYVSVCRKHYKEALAEGSLTSIQEKHRHA' A
#
# COMPACT_ATOMS: atom_id res chain seq x y z
N MET A 1 6.95 -6.56 -3.66
CA MET A 1 5.79 -5.97 -4.37
C MET A 1 5.81 -4.47 -4.15
N VAL A 2 5.23 -3.69 -5.07
CA VAL A 2 5.09 -2.23 -4.92
C VAL A 2 3.61 -1.91 -4.74
N LEU A 3 3.24 -1.36 -3.58
CA LEU A 3 1.88 -0.93 -3.27
C LEU A 3 1.69 0.52 -3.69
N ARG A 4 0.60 0.83 -4.39
CA ARG A 4 0.25 2.20 -4.78
C ARG A 4 -0.71 2.81 -3.76
N LEU A 5 -0.46 4.07 -3.38
CA LEU A 5 -1.25 4.85 -2.43
C LEU A 5 -1.92 6.03 -3.11
N ASP A 6 -3.19 6.25 -2.81
CA ASP A 6 -3.95 7.40 -3.29
C ASP A 6 -3.52 8.69 -2.55
N GLN A 7 -4.19 9.80 -2.86
CA GLN A 7 -3.90 11.10 -2.21
C GLN A 7 -4.19 11.11 -0.70
N SER A 8 -5.01 10.18 -0.20
CA SER A 8 -5.30 9.98 1.22
C SER A 8 -4.37 8.94 1.87
N GLY A 9 -3.40 8.39 1.14
CA GLY A 9 -2.50 7.34 1.63
C GLY A 9 -3.15 5.94 1.66
N ARG A 10 -4.29 5.74 1.00
CA ARG A 10 -4.98 4.44 0.99
C ARG A 10 -4.46 3.54 -0.13
N PRO A 11 -4.27 2.24 0.14
CA PRO A 11 -3.92 1.26 -0.88
C PRO A 11 -4.98 1.21 -2.00
N TYR A 12 -4.55 1.28 -3.26
CA TYR A 12 -5.43 1.10 -4.40
C TYR A 12 -4.74 0.36 -5.55
N ASN A 13 -5.53 -0.30 -6.40
CA ASN A 13 -5.06 -1.11 -7.53
C ASN A 13 -5.78 -0.77 -8.85
N GLU A 14 -6.52 0.32 -8.87
CA GLU A 14 -7.27 0.83 -10.03
C GLU A 14 -6.63 2.10 -10.62
N GLY A 15 -7.18 2.60 -11.72
CA GLY A 15 -6.74 3.84 -12.39
C GLY A 15 -5.67 3.62 -13.46
N GLU A 16 -4.94 4.70 -13.77
CA GLU A 16 -3.98 4.74 -14.87
C GLU A 16 -2.88 3.68 -14.74
N GLN A 17 -2.57 3.04 -15.87
CA GLN A 17 -1.52 2.03 -15.93
C GLN A 17 -0.14 2.63 -15.58
N VAL A 18 0.13 3.84 -16.06
CA VAL A 18 1.39 4.57 -15.83
C VAL A 18 1.12 5.80 -14.98
N VAL A 19 1.79 5.87 -13.82
CA VAL A 19 1.71 7.02 -12.90
C VAL A 19 3.11 7.29 -12.34
N ILE A 20 3.57 8.53 -12.42
CA ILE A 20 4.86 8.95 -11.86
C ILE A 20 4.66 9.41 -10.41
N GLY A 21 5.56 9.03 -9.51
CA GLY A 21 5.54 9.42 -8.10
C GLY A 21 6.66 8.78 -7.30
N GLY A 22 6.89 9.29 -6.09
CA GLY A 22 7.88 8.79 -5.15
C GLY A 22 7.27 7.99 -4.00
N ASN A 23 7.87 8.12 -2.82
CA ASN A 23 7.47 7.41 -1.60
C ASN A 23 6.09 7.81 -1.09
N GLU A 24 5.59 8.96 -1.51
CA GLU A 24 4.23 9.44 -1.22
C GLU A 24 3.15 8.66 -1.99
N ARG A 25 3.52 8.01 -3.10
CA ARG A 25 2.60 7.18 -3.91
C ARG A 25 2.93 5.71 -3.92
N TYR A 26 4.16 5.33 -3.58
CA TYR A 26 4.64 3.97 -3.71
C TYR A 26 5.36 3.50 -2.47
N VAL A 27 4.94 2.35 -1.94
CA VAL A 27 5.59 1.70 -0.79
C VAL A 27 5.99 0.29 -1.16
N SER A 28 7.26 -0.05 -0.88
CA SER A 28 7.76 -1.41 -1.06
C SER A 28 7.27 -2.31 0.07
N VAL A 29 6.64 -3.42 -0.27
CA VAL A 29 6.07 -4.39 0.68
C VAL A 29 6.28 -5.82 0.22
N CYS A 30 6.19 -6.78 1.14
CA CYS A 30 6.17 -8.21 0.78
C CYS A 30 4.83 -8.59 0.11
N ARG A 31 4.75 -9.79 -0.48
CA ARG A 31 3.51 -10.30 -1.14
C ARG A 31 2.32 -10.39 -0.19
N LYS A 32 2.57 -10.77 1.07
CA LYS A 32 1.53 -10.90 2.11
C LYS A 32 0.90 -9.54 2.41
N HIS A 33 1.71 -8.57 2.80
CA HIS A 33 1.23 -7.23 3.16
C HIS A 33 0.61 -6.47 1.98
N TYR A 34 1.04 -6.73 0.74
CA TYR A 34 0.37 -6.17 -0.44
C TYR A 34 -1.11 -6.60 -0.50
N LYS A 35 -1.38 -7.89 -0.36
CA LYS A 35 -2.75 -8.42 -0.41
C LYS A 35 -3.59 -7.95 0.77
N GLU A 36 -3.01 -7.99 1.98
CA GLU A 36 -3.70 -7.55 3.19
C GLU A 36 -4.04 -6.05 3.15
N ALA A 37 -3.11 -5.21 2.68
CA ALA A 37 -3.36 -3.78 2.56
C ALA A 37 -4.48 -3.46 1.55
N LEU A 38 -4.55 -4.18 0.42
CA LEU A 38 -5.66 -4.02 -0.53
C LEU A 38 -7.00 -4.53 0.02
N ALA A 39 -7.00 -5.58 0.83
CA ALA A 39 -8.22 -6.12 1.44
C ALA A 39 -8.74 -5.24 2.61
N GLU A 40 -7.83 -4.71 3.43
CA GLU A 40 -8.16 -3.85 4.58
C GLU A 40 -8.43 -2.40 4.14
N GLY A 41 -7.80 -1.93 3.06
CA GLY A 41 -7.85 -0.53 2.62
C GLY A 41 -7.03 0.43 3.48
N SER A 42 -6.12 -0.09 4.32
CA SER A 42 -5.25 0.70 5.20
C SER A 42 -3.88 0.06 5.36
N LEU A 43 -2.82 0.74 4.89
CA LEU A 43 -1.44 0.27 5.08
C LEU A 43 -1.01 0.39 6.55
N THR A 44 -1.38 1.49 7.22
CA THR A 44 -1.00 1.77 8.61
C THR A 44 -1.52 0.69 9.55
N SER A 45 -2.78 0.26 9.38
CA SER A 45 -3.38 -0.79 10.20
C SER A 45 -2.64 -2.12 10.08
N ILE A 46 -2.14 -2.45 8.89
CA ILE A 46 -1.32 -3.66 8.66
C ILE A 46 0.06 -3.51 9.31
N GLN A 47 0.70 -2.35 9.17
CA GLN A 47 2.01 -2.10 9.77
C GLN A 47 1.96 -2.20 11.29
N GLU A 48 0.93 -1.63 11.93
CA GLU A 48 0.74 -1.69 13.39
C GLU A 48 0.54 -3.12 13.89
N LYS A 49 -0.27 -3.91 13.19
CA LYS A 49 -0.46 -5.35 13.49
C LYS A 49 0.85 -6.14 13.46
N HIS A 50 1.85 -5.69 12.72
CA HIS A 50 3.14 -6.38 12.53
C HIS A 50 4.34 -5.69 13.17
N ARG A 51 4.16 -4.52 13.80
CA ARG A 51 5.25 -3.75 14.44
C ARG A 51 5.75 -4.38 15.74
N HIS A 52 5.06 -5.39 16.26
CA HIS A 52 5.33 -6.04 17.56
C HIS A 52 5.59 -7.55 17.46
N ALA A 53 5.94 -8.06 16.27
CA ALA A 53 6.36 -9.45 16.07
C ALA A 53 7.88 -9.57 15.98
#